data_AF-A0AAN6UJZ8-F1
#
_entry.id   AF-A0AAN6UJZ8-F1
#
_cell.length_a   1.000
_cell.length_b   1.000
_cell.length_c   1.000
_cell.angle_alpha   90.00
_cell.angle_beta   90.00
_cell.angle_gamma   90.00
#
_symmetry.space_group_name_H-M   'P 1'
#
loop_
_entity.id
_entity.type
_entity.pdbx_description
1 polymer ?
#
loop_
_entity_poly.entity_id
_entity_poly.type
_entity_poly.pdbx_seq_one_letter_code
_entity_poly.pdbx_strand_id
1 'polypeptide(L)'
;MHANRAWCLVIAAVVFCIAQLCAITITNPHFTGFVSSLSGLGYGFLFGVFPSIVAESFGIHGLSQNWGFMTFSPVISGNIFNLFYGVVFDSHSIVGDDGDRTCLDGLDCYKNAYFATLAACGVGIFFTLSTIRHQHRQRLREEGKGAAED
;
A
#
# COMPACT_ATOMS: atom_id res chain seq x y z
N MET A 1 -2.48 -23.22 6.67
CA MET A 1 -1.77 -22.56 5.55
C MET A 1 -1.93 -21.02 5.56
N HIS A 2 -1.92 -20.35 6.72
CA HIS A 2 -2.15 -18.88 6.79
C HIS A 2 -0.93 -18.04 6.38
N ALA A 3 0.28 -18.59 6.51
CA ALA A 3 1.51 -17.87 6.23
C ALA A 3 1.61 -17.44 4.76
N ASN A 4 1.27 -18.32 3.81
CA ASN A 4 1.54 -18.10 2.38
C ASN A 4 0.85 -16.84 1.82
N ARG A 5 -0.40 -16.59 2.23
CA ARG A 5 -1.19 -15.44 1.74
C ARG A 5 -0.74 -14.12 2.34
N ALA A 6 -0.44 -14.09 3.64
CA ALA A 6 0.06 -12.89 4.29
C ALA A 6 1.45 -12.50 3.76
N TRP A 7 2.28 -13.48 3.40
CA TRP A 7 3.55 -13.22 2.71
C TRP A 7 3.37 -12.61 1.32
N CYS A 8 2.30 -12.96 0.58
CA CYS A 8 1.98 -12.27 -0.67
C CYS A 8 1.69 -10.77 -0.48
N LEU A 9 1.08 -10.38 0.65
CA LEU A 9 0.88 -8.96 0.97
C LEU A 9 2.21 -8.25 1.26
N VAL A 10 3.15 -8.92 1.92
CA VAL A 10 4.51 -8.39 2.13
C VAL A 10 5.21 -8.20 0.79
N ILE A 11 5.12 -9.18 -0.12
CA ILE A 11 5.68 -9.09 -1.47
C ILE A 11 5.03 -7.91 -2.23
N ALA A 12 3.70 -7.77 -2.19
CA ALA A 12 3.00 -6.65 -2.82
C ALA A 12 3.49 -5.30 -2.30
N ALA A 13 3.65 -5.17 -0.97
CA ALA A 13 4.12 -3.94 -0.35
C ALA A 13 5.59 -3.64 -0.68
N VAL A 14 6.46 -4.66 -0.80
CA VAL A 14 7.84 -4.50 -1.28
C VAL A 14 7.86 -4.04 -2.73
N VAL A 15 7.02 -4.61 -3.60
CA VAL A 15 6.89 -4.18 -5.00
C VAL A 15 6.45 -2.71 -5.07
N PHE A 16 5.51 -2.28 -4.23
CA PHE A 16 5.13 -0.87 -4.14
C PHE A 16 6.28 0.03 -3.66
N CYS A 17 7.05 -0.38 -2.65
CA CYS A 17 8.23 0.36 -2.23
C CYS A 17 9.25 0.52 -3.37
N ILE A 18 9.52 -0.55 -4.13
CA ILE A 18 10.41 -0.50 -5.29
C ILE A 18 9.85 0.46 -6.35
N ALA A 19 8.55 0.40 -6.63
CA ALA A 19 7.90 1.31 -7.57
C ALA A 19 8.08 2.78 -7.15
N GLN A 20 7.88 3.12 -5.87
CA GLN A 20 8.06 4.49 -5.38
C GLN A 20 9.53 4.93 -5.36
N LEU A 21 10.47 4.04 -5.04
CA LEU A 21 11.91 4.33 -5.15
C LEU A 21 12.34 4.60 -6.61
N CYS A 22 11.79 3.84 -7.55
CA CYS A 22 11.97 4.09 -8.98
C CYS A 22 11.32 5.43 -9.38
N ALA A 23 10.13 5.75 -8.87
CA ALA A 23 9.47 7.02 -9.15
C ALA A 23 10.29 8.23 -8.68
N ILE A 24 10.98 8.15 -7.55
CA ILE A 24 11.84 9.23 -7.00
C ILE A 24 13.14 9.41 -7.81
N THR A 25 13.61 8.37 -8.49
CA THR A 25 14.91 8.39 -9.19
C THR A 25 14.79 8.57 -10.70
N ILE A 26 13.66 8.22 -11.29
CA ILE A 26 13.45 8.27 -12.74
C ILE A 26 12.98 9.67 -13.15
N THR A 27 13.89 10.47 -13.68
CA THR A 27 13.57 11.76 -14.31
C THR A 27 13.17 11.61 -15.79
N ASN A 28 13.51 10.48 -16.42
CA ASN A 28 13.27 10.27 -17.85
C ASN A 28 11.87 9.68 -18.10
N PRO A 29 11.00 10.36 -18.87
CA PRO A 29 9.62 9.98 -19.08
C PRO A 29 9.44 8.60 -19.75
N HIS A 30 10.43 8.11 -20.51
CA HIS A 30 10.34 6.78 -21.14
C HIS A 30 10.28 5.61 -20.16
N PHE A 31 10.78 5.78 -18.94
CA PHE A 31 10.78 4.70 -17.92
C PHE A 31 9.57 4.75 -16.98
N THR A 32 8.67 5.72 -17.13
CA THR A 32 7.43 5.81 -16.34
C THR A 32 6.52 4.59 -16.54
N GLY A 33 6.56 3.96 -17.73
CA GLY A 33 5.85 2.71 -18.01
C GLY A 33 6.30 1.55 -17.11
N PHE A 34 7.58 1.53 -16.71
CA PHE A 34 8.10 0.51 -15.79
C PHE A 34 7.54 0.71 -14.37
N VAL A 35 7.52 1.96 -13.89
CA VAL A 35 6.93 2.33 -12.59
C VAL A 35 5.44 2.00 -12.54
N SER A 36 4.71 2.30 -13.61
CA SER A 36 3.29 1.97 -13.75
C SER A 36 3.04 0.46 -13.74
N SER A 37 3.88 -0.30 -14.45
CA SER A 37 3.80 -1.77 -14.50
C SER A 37 4.06 -2.40 -13.13
N LEU A 38 5.08 -1.92 -12.40
CA LEU A 38 5.35 -2.37 -11.02
C LEU A 38 4.20 -2.05 -10.07
N SER A 39 3.63 -0.85 -10.19
CA SER A 39 2.47 -0.44 -9.38
C SER A 39 1.26 -1.32 -9.68
N GLY A 40 1.00 -1.61 -10.96
CA GLY A 40 -0.06 -2.52 -11.38
C GLY A 40 0.14 -3.95 -10.86
N LEU A 41 1.38 -4.44 -10.87
CA LEU A 41 1.73 -5.74 -10.29
C LEU A 41 1.46 -5.78 -8.78
N GLY A 42 1.86 -4.74 -8.04
CA GLY A 42 1.58 -4.60 -6.62
C GLY A 42 0.08 -4.61 -6.32
N TYR A 43 -0.71 -3.87 -7.10
CA TYR A 43 -2.17 -3.85 -6.97
C TYR A 43 -2.78 -5.23 -7.29
N GLY A 44 -2.27 -5.92 -8.30
CA GLY A 44 -2.72 -7.28 -8.65
C GLY A 44 -2.52 -8.28 -7.52
N PHE A 45 -1.35 -8.29 -6.88
CA PHE A 45 -1.11 -9.13 -5.71
C PHE A 45 -2.01 -8.75 -4.53
N LEU A 46 -2.15 -7.45 -4.26
CA LEU A 46 -2.99 -6.96 -3.16
C LEU A 46 -4.44 -7.42 -3.35
N PHE A 47 -5.09 -7.00 -4.44
CA PHE A 47 -6.50 -7.30 -4.71
C PHE A 47 -6.77 -8.78 -5.02
N GLY A 48 -5.77 -9.52 -5.51
CA GLY A 48 -5.90 -10.96 -5.74
C GLY A 48 -5.95 -11.79 -4.46
N VAL A 49 -5.24 -11.38 -3.41
CA VAL A 49 -5.12 -12.16 -2.17
C VAL A 49 -6.06 -11.64 -1.07
N PHE A 50 -6.37 -10.35 -1.05
CA PHE A 50 -7.17 -9.73 0.00
C PHE A 50 -8.55 -10.39 0.19
N PRO A 51 -9.39 -10.64 -0.84
CA PRO A 51 -10.70 -11.28 -0.66
C PRO A 51 -10.61 -12.65 0.02
N SER A 52 -9.55 -13.41 -0.27
CA SER A 52 -9.31 -14.69 0.38
C SER A 52 -8.96 -14.54 1.86
N ILE A 53 -8.15 -13.54 2.21
CA ILE A 53 -7.82 -13.23 3.61
C ILE A 53 -9.07 -12.82 4.38
N VAL A 54 -9.96 -12.04 3.76
CA VAL A 54 -11.25 -11.64 4.34
C VAL A 54 -12.15 -12.84 4.58
N ALA A 55 -12.31 -13.71 3.58
CA ALA A 55 -13.11 -14.92 3.70
C ALA A 55 -12.59 -15.86 4.80
N GLU A 56 -11.27 -15.96 4.95
CA GLU A 56 -10.64 -16.76 6.00
C GLU A 56 -10.78 -16.12 7.40
N SER A 57 -10.75 -14.78 7.50
CA SER A 57 -10.77 -14.09 8.79
C SER A 57 -12.18 -13.93 9.37
N PHE A 58 -13.16 -13.65 8.52
CA PHE A 58 -14.54 -13.37 8.95
C PHE A 58 -15.52 -14.50 8.60
N GLY A 59 -15.06 -15.53 7.88
CA GLY A 59 -15.91 -16.56 7.33
C GLY A 59 -16.60 -16.14 6.03
N ILE A 60 -17.21 -17.11 5.37
CA ILE A 60 -17.86 -16.93 4.06
C ILE A 60 -19.24 -16.27 4.23
N HIS A 61 -19.85 -16.42 5.41
CA HIS A 61 -21.14 -15.79 5.73
C HIS A 61 -20.92 -14.27 5.93
N GLY A 62 -21.52 -13.45 5.06
CA GLY A 62 -21.30 -12.00 5.08
C GLY A 62 -20.01 -11.52 4.39
N LEU A 63 -19.35 -12.37 3.59
CA LEU A 63 -18.13 -12.03 2.85
C LEU A 63 -18.27 -10.73 2.04
N SER A 64 -19.40 -10.55 1.34
CA SER A 64 -19.64 -9.36 0.51
C SER A 64 -19.73 -8.06 1.33
N GLN A 65 -20.28 -8.11 2.55
CA GLN A 65 -20.35 -6.95 3.44
C GLN A 65 -18.98 -6.61 4.02
N ASN A 66 -18.24 -7.61 4.51
CA ASN A 66 -16.92 -7.40 5.09
C ASN A 66 -15.91 -6.91 4.03
N TRP A 67 -15.94 -7.55 2.85
CA TRP A 67 -15.16 -7.12 1.69
C TRP A 67 -15.53 -5.70 1.26
N GLY A 68 -16.84 -5.43 1.13
CA GLY A 68 -17.35 -4.09 0.80
C GLY A 68 -16.84 -3.03 1.76
N PHE A 69 -16.89 -3.29 3.07
CA PHE A 69 -16.37 -2.38 4.08
C PHE A 69 -14.87 -2.11 3.91
N MET A 70 -14.08 -3.15 3.65
CA MET A 70 -12.65 -3.00 3.39
C MET A 70 -12.36 -2.20 2.11
N THR A 71 -13.18 -2.35 1.06
CA THR A 71 -13.04 -1.56 -0.17
C THR A 71 -13.42 -0.09 -0.02
N PHE A 72 -14.04 0.34 1.09
CA PHE A 72 -14.17 1.76 1.41
C PHE A 72 -12.85 2.39 1.87
N SER A 73 -11.89 1.59 2.36
CA SER A 73 -10.59 2.12 2.81
C SER A 73 -9.89 2.93 1.70
N PRO A 74 -9.77 2.43 0.44
CA PRO A 74 -9.26 3.20 -0.69
C PRO A 74 -10.01 4.51 -0.97
N VAL A 75 -11.32 4.57 -0.71
CA VAL A 75 -12.11 5.80 -0.91
C VAL A 75 -11.65 6.88 0.06
N ILE A 76 -11.50 6.52 1.33
CA ILE A 76 -11.06 7.45 2.37
C ILE A 76 -9.59 7.81 2.17
N SER A 77 -8.71 6.82 2.07
CA SER A 77 -7.28 7.06 1.95
C SER A 77 -6.91 7.74 0.63
N GLY A 78 -7.56 7.35 -0.48
CA GLY A 78 -7.34 7.96 -1.80
C GLY A 78 -7.65 9.45 -1.82
N ASN A 79 -8.73 9.89 -1.16
CA ASN A 79 -9.04 11.31 -1.04
C ASN A 79 -7.99 12.06 -0.20
N ILE A 80 -7.54 11.47 0.91
CA ILE A 80 -6.49 12.07 1.75
C ILE A 80 -5.18 12.23 0.96
N PHE A 81 -4.74 11.18 0.26
CA PHE A 81 -3.52 11.22 -0.54
C PHE A 81 -3.64 12.17 -1.74
N ASN A 82 -4.80 12.24 -2.40
CA ASN A 82 -5.03 13.19 -3.48
C ASN A 82 -4.97 14.65 -3.00
N LEU A 83 -5.60 14.96 -1.86
CA LEU A 83 -5.53 16.30 -1.27
C LEU A 83 -4.11 16.65 -0.85
N PHE A 84 -3.39 15.71 -0.21
CA PHE A 84 -2.00 15.90 0.15
C PHE A 84 -1.12 16.17 -1.08
N TYR A 85 -1.31 15.39 -2.15
CA TYR A 85 -0.63 15.61 -3.42
C TYR A 85 -0.91 17.01 -3.98
N GLY A 86 -2.18 17.45 -3.95
CA GLY A 86 -2.57 18.79 -4.37
C GLY A 86 -1.88 19.89 -3.58
N VAL A 87 -1.84 19.77 -2.24
CA VAL A 87 -1.15 20.74 -1.36
C VAL A 87 0.36 20.78 -1.63
N VAL A 88 0.98 19.61 -1.82
CA VAL A 88 2.42 19.53 -2.16
C VAL A 88 2.69 20.19 -3.51
N PHE A 89 1.88 19.90 -4.52
CA PHE A 89 2.00 20.51 -5.84
C PHE A 89 1.83 22.03 -5.77
N ASP A 90 0.78 22.49 -5.09
CA ASP A 90 0.48 23.90 -4.90
C ASP A 90 1.62 24.66 -4.21
N SER A 91 2.29 24.03 -3.25
CA SER A 91 3.41 24.65 -2.50
C SER A 91 4.67 24.89 -3.33
N HIS A 92 4.87 24.12 -4.40
CA HIS A 92 6.01 24.26 -5.33
C HIS A 92 5.60 24.90 -6.66
N SER A 93 4.31 25.13 -6.88
CA SER A 93 3.80 25.77 -8.09
C SER A 93 4.02 27.28 -8.07
N ILE A 94 4.32 27.84 -9.24
CA ILE A 94 4.33 29.28 -9.46
C ILE A 94 3.04 29.62 -10.19
N VAL A 95 2.29 30.60 -9.67
CA VAL A 95 1.05 31.09 -10.31
C VAL A 95 1.46 31.99 -11.46
N GLY A 96 1.20 31.55 -12.69
CA GLY A 96 1.40 32.36 -13.89
C GLY A 96 0.36 33.49 -14.00
N ASP A 97 0.62 34.47 -14.86
CA ASP A 97 -0.27 35.63 -15.06
C ASP A 97 -1.69 35.27 -15.51
N ASP A 98 -1.88 34.10 -16.13
CA ASP A 98 -3.19 33.57 -16.55
C ASP A 98 -3.91 32.76 -15.45
N GLY A 99 -3.32 32.65 -14.25
CA GLY A 99 -3.84 31.87 -13.12
C GLY A 99 -3.50 30.38 -13.15
N ASP A 100 -2.74 29.91 -14.15
CA ASP A 100 -2.28 28.51 -14.23
C ASP A 100 -1.15 28.25 -13.23
N ARG A 101 -1.18 27.07 -12.59
CA ARG A 101 -0.18 26.64 -11.60
C ARG A 101 0.76 25.65 -12.27
N THR A 102 1.92 26.13 -12.65
CA THR A 102 2.96 25.27 -13.26
C THR A 102 4.14 25.14 -12.32
N CYS A 103 4.68 23.93 -12.26
CA CYS A 103 5.85 23.61 -11.45
C CYS A 103 7.02 23.33 -12.39
N LEU A 104 7.98 24.25 -12.43
CA LEU A 104 9.12 24.16 -13.35
C LEU A 104 10.26 23.27 -12.81
N ASP A 105 10.17 22.85 -11.54
CA ASP A 105 11.16 21.99 -10.87
C ASP A 105 11.08 20.50 -11.28
N GLY A 106 10.15 20.16 -12.19
CA GLY A 106 10.02 18.82 -12.75
C GLY A 106 9.75 17.76 -11.68
N LEU A 107 10.68 16.82 -11.49
CA LEU A 107 10.53 15.71 -10.55
C LEU A 107 10.53 16.15 -9.08
N ASP A 108 11.26 17.22 -8.74
CA ASP A 108 11.36 17.69 -7.36
C ASP A 108 10.01 18.21 -6.84
N CYS A 109 9.12 18.64 -7.73
CA CYS A 109 7.75 19.04 -7.39
C CYS A 109 6.93 17.91 -6.74
N TYR A 110 7.16 16.66 -7.17
CA TYR A 110 6.39 15.49 -6.77
C TYR A 110 7.13 14.60 -5.78
N LYS A 111 8.41 14.87 -5.54
CA LYS A 111 9.29 14.08 -4.69
C LYS A 111 8.76 13.97 -3.26
N ASN A 112 8.21 15.04 -2.70
CA ASN A 112 7.59 15.01 -1.37
C ASN A 112 6.36 14.09 -1.33
N ALA A 113 5.57 14.04 -2.40
CA ALA A 113 4.44 13.12 -2.50
C ALA A 113 4.92 11.66 -2.59
N TYR A 114 5.98 11.39 -3.37
CA TYR A 114 6.56 10.05 -3.45
C TYR A 114 7.19 9.58 -2.13
N PHE A 115 7.81 10.48 -1.36
CA PHE A 115 8.28 10.14 -0.02
C PHE A 115 7.13 9.82 0.95
N ALA A 116 6.03 10.56 0.88
CA ALA A 116 4.85 10.29 1.69
C ALA A 116 4.22 8.92 1.34
N THR A 117 4.13 8.57 0.05
CA THR A 117 3.63 7.26 -0.37
C THR A 117 4.59 6.13 0.00
N LEU A 118 5.91 6.36 -0.08
CA LEU A 118 6.92 5.42 0.40
C LEU A 118 6.80 5.18 1.91
N ALA A 119 6.60 6.23 2.71
CA ALA A 119 6.36 6.12 4.14
C ALA A 119 5.07 5.32 4.43
N ALA A 120 3.99 5.59 3.70
CA ALA A 120 2.74 4.83 3.82
C ALA A 120 2.93 3.35 3.48
N CYS A 121 3.72 3.02 2.45
CA CYS A 121 4.08 1.63 2.14
C CYS A 121 4.89 0.99 3.27
N GLY A 122 5.85 1.71 3.86
CA GLY A 122 6.62 1.25 5.03
C GLY A 122 5.74 0.96 6.24
N VAL A 123 4.77 1.82 6.54
CA VAL A 123 3.76 1.60 7.58
C VAL A 123 2.91 0.36 7.27
N GLY A 124 2.49 0.18 6.01
CA GLY A 124 1.79 -1.01 5.56
C GLY A 124 2.59 -2.31 5.76
N ILE A 125 3.89 -2.30 5.43
CA ILE A 125 4.80 -3.42 5.69
C ILE A 125 4.87 -3.70 7.19
N PHE A 126 5.06 -2.67 8.01
CA PHE A 126 5.14 -2.81 9.46
C PHE A 126 3.88 -3.46 10.05
N PHE A 127 2.69 -3.00 9.66
CA PHE A 127 1.43 -3.58 10.14
C PHE A 127 1.23 -5.02 9.66
N THR A 128 1.57 -5.31 8.39
CA THR A 128 1.46 -6.66 7.83
C THR A 128 2.39 -7.63 8.54
N LEU A 129 3.66 -7.26 8.75
CA LEU A 129 4.64 -8.05 9.49
C LEU A 129 4.24 -8.23 10.96
N SER A 130 3.72 -7.18 11.60
CA SER A 130 3.23 -7.25 12.98
C SER A 130 2.07 -8.22 13.11
N THR A 131 1.17 -8.25 12.13
CA THR A 131 0.04 -9.18 12.07
C THR A 131 0.52 -10.62 11.91
N ILE A 132 1.48 -10.86 10.99
CA ILE A 132 2.11 -12.18 10.80
C ILE A 132 2.79 -12.64 12.10
N ARG A 133 3.56 -11.76 12.73
CA ARG A 133 4.27 -12.05 13.99
C ARG A 133 3.30 -12.35 15.13
N HIS A 134 2.19 -11.62 15.20
CA HIS A 134 1.14 -11.85 16.18
C HIS A 134 0.49 -13.22 15.98
N GLN A 135 0.10 -13.56 14.74
CA GLN A 135 -0.46 -14.86 14.39
C GLN A 135 0.51 -16.02 14.71
N HIS A 136 1.79 -15.86 14.39
CA HIS A 136 2.81 -16.85 14.71
C HIS A 136 2.96 -17.04 16.23
N ARG A 137 2.92 -15.95 16.99
CA ARG A 137 3.02 -16.01 18.46
C ARG A 137 1.80 -16.65 19.11
N GLN A 138 0.61 -16.45 18.56
CA GLN A 138 -0.61 -17.12 19.03
C GLN A 138 -0.54 -18.63 18.80
N ARG A 139 -0.11 -19.08 17.62
CA ARG A 139 0.07 -20.52 17.31
C ARG A 139 1.02 -21.21 18.28
N LEU A 140 2.19 -20.62 18.52
CA LEU A 140 3.15 -21.18 19.49
C LEU A 140 2.59 -21.26 20.91
N ARG A 141 1.71 -20.33 21.31
CA ARG A 141 1.05 -20.37 22.62
C ARG A 141 -0.03 -21.45 22.71
N GLU A 142 -0.72 -21.73 21.61
CA GLU A 142 -1.73 -22.80 21.53
C GLU A 142 -1.06 -24.17 21.56
N GLU A 143 0.01 -24.36 20.80
CA GLU A 143 0.81 -25.59 20.79
C GLU A 143 1.42 -25.89 22.17
N GLY A 144 1.94 -24.86 22.86
CA GLY A 144 2.49 -25.02 24.21
C GLY A 144 1.44 -25.31 25.30
N LYS A 145 0.16 -24.96 25.07
CA LYS A 145 -0.94 -25.36 25.97
C LYS A 145 -1.38 -26.80 25.72
N GLY A 146 -1.52 -27.20 24.46
CA GLY A 146 -1.86 -28.58 24.11
C GLY A 146 -0.83 -29.58 24.65
N ALA A 147 0.47 -29.27 24.49
CA ALA A 147 1.55 -30.10 25.04
C ALA A 147 1.63 -30.13 26.58
N ALA A 148 0.91 -29.26 27.28
CA ALA A 148 0.83 -29.25 28.75
C ALA A 148 -0.46 -29.91 29.28
N GLU A 149 -1.45 -30.14 28.41
CA GLU A 149 -2.70 -30.85 28.72
C GLU A 149 -2.63 -32.36 28.38
N ASP A 150 -1.67 -32.77 27.54
CA ASP A 150 -1.31 -34.17 27.23
C ASP A 150 -0.28 -34.76 28.22
#